data_AF-A0A1I2ESF5-F1
#
_entry.id   AF-A0A1I2ESF5-F1
#
_cell.length_a   1.000
_cell.length_b   1.000
_cell.length_c   1.000
_cell.angle_alpha   90.00
_cell.angle_beta   90.00
_cell.angle_gamma   90.00
#
_symmetry.space_group_name_H-M   'P 1'
#
loop_
_entity.id
_entity.type
_entity.pdbx_description
1 polymer ?
#
loop_
_entity_poly.entity_id
_entity_poly.type
_entity_poly.pdbx_seq_one_letter_code
_entity_poly.pdbx_strand_id
1 'polypeptide(L)' 'MEAFHLAAGYGHALVQAAFRPVPVGEPVFAAVSPGYARSFRVFIAAGFRPIGSEVLIVRRRS' A
#
# COMPACT_ATOMS: atom_id res chain seq x y z
N MET A 1 -21.92 -3.76 -1.98
CA MET A 1 -21.38 -4.75 -2.95
C MET A 1 -19.87 -4.63 -3.18
N GLU A 2 -19.15 -3.69 -2.57
CA GLU A 2 -17.72 -3.49 -2.83
C GLU A 2 -16.80 -4.32 -1.90
N ALA A 3 -17.24 -4.58 -0.66
CA ALA A 3 -16.43 -5.23 0.38
C ALA A 3 -16.03 -6.68 0.09
N PHE A 4 -16.81 -7.42 -0.71
CA PHE A 4 -16.50 -8.81 -1.07
C PHE A 4 -15.26 -8.94 -1.97
N HIS A 5 -14.96 -7.93 -2.79
CA HIS A 5 -13.76 -7.94 -3.63
C HIS A 5 -12.49 -7.70 -2.80
N LEU A 6 -12.55 -6.91 -1.72
CA LEU A 6 -11.41 -6.69 -0.83
C LEU A 6 -10.99 -7.98 -0.09
N ALA A 7 -11.93 -8.89 0.16
CA ALA A 7 -11.67 -10.17 0.81
C ALA A 7 -11.02 -11.21 -0.13
N ALA A 8 -11.25 -11.11 -1.44
CA ALA A 8 -10.89 -12.12 -2.44
C ALA A 8 -9.39 -12.20 -2.82
N GLY A 9 -8.52 -11.41 -2.19
CA GLY A 9 -7.06 -11.51 -2.42
C GLY A 9 -6.52 -10.67 -3.57
N TYR A 10 -7.33 -9.80 -4.19
CA TYR A 10 -6.90 -8.93 -5.29
C TYR A 10 -5.83 -7.89 -4.93
N GLY A 11 -5.56 -7.67 -3.63
CA GLY A 11 -4.57 -6.70 -3.18
C GLY A 11 -3.18 -6.91 -3.81
N HIS A 12 -2.74 -8.16 -3.99
CA HIS A 12 -1.46 -8.44 -4.63
C HIS A 12 -1.46 -8.04 -6.11
N ALA A 13 -2.51 -8.39 -6.86
CA ALA A 13 -2.64 -8.02 -8.26
C ALA A 13 -2.71 -6.49 -8.45
N LEU A 14 -3.45 -5.80 -7.57
CA LEU A 14 -3.57 -4.34 -7.61
C LEU A 14 -2.22 -3.65 -7.33
N VAL A 15 -1.49 -4.11 -6.31
CA VAL A 15 -0.18 -3.55 -5.97
C VAL A 15 0.81 -3.75 -7.12
N GLN A 16 0.89 -4.95 -7.70
CA GLN A 16 1.74 -5.24 -8.87
C GLN A 16 1.37 -4.38 -10.08
N ALA A 17 0.07 -4.19 -10.34
CA ALA A 17 -0.39 -3.35 -11.44
C ALA A 17 -0.03 -1.87 -11.24
N ALA A 18 -0.04 -1.38 -10.00
CA ALA A 18 0.17 0.03 -9.68
C ALA A 18 1.58 0.53 -10.05
N PHE A 19 2.62 -0.28 -9.85
CA PHE A 19 4.00 0.12 -10.16
C PHE A 19 4.53 -0.42 -11.49
N ARG A 20 3.74 -1.22 -12.23
CA ARG A 20 4.13 -1.70 -13.57
C ARG A 20 4.53 -0.61 -14.56
N PRO A 21 3.96 0.61 -14.54
CA PRO A 21 4.37 1.68 -15.45
C PRO A 21 5.72 2.33 -15.09
N VAL A 22 6.25 2.08 -13.89
CA VAL A 22 7.50 2.70 -13.43
C VAL A 22 8.69 2.07 -14.17
N PRO A 23 9.60 2.88 -14.73
CA PRO A 23 10.80 2.35 -15.39
C PRO A 23 11.65 1.49 -14.46
N VAL A 24 12.33 0.50 -15.02
CA VAL A 24 13.23 -0.37 -14.26
C VAL A 24 14.34 0.46 -13.61
N GLY A 25 14.54 0.28 -12.31
CA GLY A 25 15.56 0.98 -11.53
C GLY A 25 15.09 2.27 -10.86
N GLU A 26 13.90 2.77 -11.21
CA GLU A 26 13.30 3.92 -10.53
C GLU A 26 12.72 3.52 -9.18
N PRO A 27 13.01 4.25 -8.09
CA PRO A 27 12.49 3.93 -6.77
C PRO A 27 10.99 4.19 -6.69
N VAL A 28 10.27 3.29 -6.03
CA VAL A 28 8.83 3.42 -5.73
C VAL A 28 8.62 3.49 -4.24
N PHE A 29 7.89 4.51 -3.80
CA PHE A 29 7.49 4.68 -2.40
C PHE A 29 6.00 4.44 -2.25
N ALA A 30 5.61 3.82 -1.14
CA ALA A 30 4.21 3.56 -0.81
C ALA A 30 3.95 3.93 0.67
N ALA A 31 2.97 4.81 0.89
CA ALA A 31 2.44 5.08 2.22
C ALA A 31 1.30 4.10 2.49
N VAL A 32 1.46 3.25 3.52
CA VAL A 32 0.49 2.23 3.90
C VAL A 32 0.14 2.37 5.38
N SER A 33 -1.13 2.23 5.74
CA SER A 33 -1.53 2.29 7.14
C SER A 33 -0.96 1.08 7.90
N PRO A 34 -0.16 1.28 8.96
CA PRO A 34 0.42 0.18 9.74
C PRO A 34 -0.65 -0.64 10.48
N GLY A 35 -1.82 -0.05 10.75
CA GLY A 35 -2.94 -0.71 11.43
C GLY A 35 -3.64 -1.81 10.61
N TYR A 36 -3.38 -1.89 9.30
CA TYR A 36 -3.92 -2.93 8.43
C TYR A 36 -2.84 -3.93 8.04
N ALA A 37 -2.58 -4.89 8.92
CA ALA A 37 -1.53 -5.91 8.72
C ALA A 37 -1.67 -6.68 7.38
N ARG A 38 -2.90 -6.82 6.86
CA ARG A 38 -3.14 -7.42 5.54
C ARG A 38 -2.58 -6.58 4.39
N SER A 39 -2.85 -5.28 4.35
CA SER A 39 -2.32 -4.42 3.29
C SER A 39 -0.80 -4.31 3.42
N PHE A 40 -0.28 -4.12 4.63
CA PHE A 40 1.16 -4.05 4.88
C PHE A 40 1.90 -5.29 4.34
N ARG A 41 1.41 -6.51 4.64
CA ARG A 41 2.03 -7.76 4.14
C ARG A 41 2.04 -7.88 2.61
N VAL A 42 1.06 -7.32 1.91
CA VAL A 42 1.03 -7.35 0.43
C VAL A 42 2.21 -6.57 -0.15
N PHE A 43 2.57 -5.42 0.42
CA PHE A 43 3.69 -4.63 -0.07
C PHE A 43 5.04 -5.32 0.21
N ILE A 44 5.20 -5.93 1.38
CA ILE A 44 6.41 -6.71 1.68
C ILE A 44 6.56 -7.89 0.70
N ALA A 45 5.46 -8.61 0.41
CA ALA A 45 5.47 -9.69 -0.58
C ALA A 45 5.79 -9.20 -2.01
N ALA A 46 5.45 -7.95 -2.34
CA ALA A 46 5.78 -7.32 -3.61
C ALA A 46 7.23 -6.77 -3.68
N GLY A 47 8.04 -6.95 -2.64
CA GLY A 47 9.46 -6.56 -2.61
C GLY A 47 9.74 -5.21 -1.95
N PHE A 48 8.74 -4.54 -1.36
CA PHE A 48 8.95 -3.29 -0.62
C PHE A 48 9.69 -3.56 0.70
N ARG A 49 10.54 -2.61 1.10
CA ARG A 49 11.29 -2.65 2.37
C ARG A 49 10.81 -1.51 3.28
N PRO A 50 10.53 -1.76 4.57
CA PRO A 50 10.16 -0.69 5.49
C PRO A 50 11.30 0.31 5.65
N ILE A 51 11.01 1.60 5.48
CA ILE A 51 12.00 2.69 5.66
C ILE A 51 11.62 3.68 6.77
N GLY A 52 10.35 3.71 7.19
CA GLY A 52 9.87 4.65 8.19
C GLY A 52 8.37 4.51 8.45
N SER A 53 7.85 5.35 9.35
CA SER A 53 6.42 5.49 9.63
C SER A 53 6.06 6.96 9.72
N GLU A 54 4.89 7.31 9.18
CA GLU A 54 4.39 8.68 9.14
C GLU A 54 3.11 8.79 9.97
N VAL A 55 2.89 9.96 10.56
CA VAL A 55 1.68 10.29 11.32
C VAL A 55 0.98 11.46 10.64
N LEU A 56 -0.29 11.27 10.28
CA LEU A 56 -1.11 12.34 9.74
C LEU A 56 -1.58 13.26 10.86
N ILE A 57 -1.12 14.51 10.83
CA ILE A 57 -1.57 15.56 11.76
C ILE A 57 -2.65 16.37 11.05
N VAL A 58 -3.89 16.27 11.52
CA VAL A 58 -5.02 17.01 10.95
C VAL A 58 -5.44 18.16 11.87
N ARG A 59 -5.59 19.35 11.29
CA ARG A 59 -6.16 20.50 12.01
C ARG A 59 -7.67 20.34 12.09
N ARG A 60 -8.23 20.40 13.31
CA ARG A 60 -9.67 20.52 13.49
C ARG A 60 -10.12 21.91 13.04
N ARG A 61 -11.08 21.98 12.11
CA ARG A 61 -11.75 23.25 11.79
C ARG A 61 -12.80 23.53 12.87
N SER A 62 -12.73 24.73 13.44
CA SER A 62 -13.74 25.32 14.33
C SER A 62 -14.91 25.85 13.53
#